data_AF-A0AA97E3P6-F1
#
_entry.id   AF-A0AA97E3P6-F1
#
_cell.length_a   1.000
_cell.length_b   1.000
_cell.length_c   1.000
_cell.angle_alpha   90.00
_cell.angle_beta   90.00
_cell.angle_gamma   90.00
#
_symmetry.space_group_name_H-M   'P 1'
#
loop_
_entity.id
_entity.type
_entity.pdbx_description
1 polymer ?
#
loop_
_entity_poly.entity_id
_entity_poly.type
_entity_poly.pdbx_seq_one_letter_code
_entity_poly.pdbx_strand_id
1 'polypeptide(L)'
;MSISSSDIFSSMAVQNLAASVVSCGFMLFLGESLFVVGWQSFALVAWGILVLSGGGVFLMVSLLRKSRRASQVSAMLLLAPPLAAVESYFLFSESMTTIQIVGFIITIAGVYLSLAKAN
;
A
#
# COMPACT_ATOMS: atom_id res chain seq x y z
N MET A 1 -13.05 22.45 8.92
CA MET A 1 -13.60 21.07 8.93
C MET A 1 -12.56 20.19 9.63
N SER A 2 -12.84 19.80 10.88
CA SER A 2 -11.83 19.22 11.78
C SER A 2 -11.61 17.73 11.49
N ILE A 3 -10.41 17.39 11.01
CA ILE A 3 -9.83 16.03 10.88
C ILE A 3 -9.62 15.30 12.22
N SER A 4 -10.29 15.72 13.29
CA SER A 4 -10.26 15.06 14.61
C SER A 4 -11.44 14.11 14.83
N SER A 5 -12.49 14.17 13.99
CA SER A 5 -13.77 13.47 14.24
C SER A 5 -14.21 12.58 13.06
N SER A 6 -13.35 12.35 12.07
CA SER A 6 -13.64 11.39 11.01
C SER A 6 -13.18 10.01 11.44
N ASP A 7 -14.13 9.10 11.68
CA ASP A 7 -13.81 7.69 11.91
C ASP A 7 -12.99 7.16 10.73
N ILE A 8 -11.79 6.66 11.03
CA ILE A 8 -10.83 6.17 10.02
C ILE A 8 -11.48 5.09 9.15
N PHE A 9 -12.34 4.26 9.75
CA PHE A 9 -13.12 3.24 9.05
C PHE A 9 -14.13 3.83 8.05
N SER A 10 -14.79 4.94 8.41
CA SER A 10 -15.73 5.62 7.52
C SER A 10 -14.99 6.24 6.33
N SER A 11 -13.84 6.88 6.58
CA SER A 11 -13.00 7.43 5.51
C SER A 11 -12.47 6.35 4.57
N MET A 12 -12.04 5.21 5.11
CA MET A 12 -11.59 4.06 4.31
C MET A 12 -12.70 3.40 3.51
N ALA A 13 -13.90 3.28 4.09
CA ALA A 13 -15.07 2.75 3.40
C ALA A 13 -15.43 3.63 2.19
N VAL A 14 -15.45 4.95 2.37
CA VAL A 14 -15.74 5.90 1.27
C VAL A 14 -14.64 5.86 0.21
N GLN A 15 -13.36 5.78 0.59
CA GLN A 15 -12.25 5.69 -0.36
C GLN A 15 -12.32 4.41 -1.20
N ASN A 16 -12.55 3.25 -0.57
CA ASN A 16 -12.69 1.98 -1.28
C ASN A 16 -13.94 1.93 -2.17
N LEU A 17 -15.05 2.51 -1.71
CA LEU A 17 -16.27 2.63 -2.52
C LEU A 17 -16.00 3.48 -3.77
N ALA A 18 -15.40 4.66 -3.61
CA ALA A 18 -15.07 5.53 -4.73
C ALA A 18 -14.10 4.84 -5.72
N ALA A 19 -13.06 4.19 -5.21
CA ALA A 19 -12.12 3.42 -6.03
C ALA A 19 -12.81 2.29 -6.81
N SER A 20 -13.75 1.58 -6.18
CA SER A 20 -14.56 0.53 -6.82
C SER A 20 -15.44 1.09 -7.95
N VAL A 21 -16.13 2.22 -7.71
CA VAL A 21 -16.94 2.88 -8.74
C VAL A 21 -16.10 3.32 -9.93
N VAL A 22 -14.95 3.94 -9.68
CA VAL A 22 -14.02 4.37 -10.75
C VAL A 22 -13.50 3.16 -11.52
N SER A 23 -13.07 2.11 -10.82
CA SER A 23 -12.56 0.88 -11.44
C SER A 23 -13.63 0.18 -12.27
N CYS A 24 -14.89 0.15 -11.78
CA CYS A 24 -16.03 -0.37 -12.51
C CYS A 24 -16.32 0.46 -13.78
N GLY A 25 -16.21 1.78 -13.70
CA GLY A 25 -16.30 2.66 -14.86
C GLY A 25 -15.25 2.36 -15.92
N PHE A 26 -13.99 2.15 -15.52
CA PHE A 26 -12.92 1.74 -16.43
C PHE A 26 -13.17 0.35 -17.03
N MET A 27 -13.63 -0.61 -16.24
CA MET A 27 -13.98 -1.95 -16.70
C MET A 27 -15.03 -1.89 -17.83
N LEU A 28 -16.10 -1.12 -17.61
CA LEU A 28 -17.17 -0.93 -18.61
C LEU A 28 -16.65 -0.19 -19.86
N PHE A 29 -15.81 0.82 -19.68
CA PHE A 29 -15.25 1.61 -20.78
C PHE A 29 -14.29 0.80 -21.66
N LEU A 30 -13.46 -0.06 -21.06
CA LEU A 30 -12.54 -0.94 -21.79
C LEU A 30 -13.23 -2.22 -22.33
N GLY A 31 -14.47 -2.49 -21.91
CA GLY A 31 -15.20 -3.69 -22.30
C GLY A 31 -14.62 -4.98 -21.73
N GLU A 32 -13.81 -4.91 -20.68
CA GLU A 32 -13.18 -6.08 -20.08
C GLU A 32 -14.12 -6.79 -19.11
N SER A 33 -14.36 -8.08 -19.35
CA SER A 33 -15.11 -8.97 -18.45
C SER A 33 -14.20 -10.02 -17.84
N LEU A 34 -13.15 -9.56 -17.13
CA LEU A 34 -12.13 -10.44 -16.55
C LEU A 34 -12.57 -11.20 -15.28
N PHE A 35 -13.80 -10.99 -14.79
CA PHE A 35 -14.26 -11.72 -13.60
C PHE A 35 -14.69 -13.14 -13.98
N VAL A 36 -13.71 -14.03 -14.02
CA VAL A 36 -13.95 -15.47 -14.09
C VAL A 36 -14.49 -15.92 -12.74
N VAL A 37 -15.71 -16.45 -12.71
CA VAL A 37 -16.34 -16.96 -11.50
C VAL A 37 -15.64 -18.27 -11.10
N GLY A 38 -14.57 -18.14 -10.32
CA GLY A 38 -13.77 -19.23 -9.80
C GLY A 38 -13.39 -18.98 -8.35
N TRP A 39 -13.09 -20.06 -7.62
CA TRP A 39 -12.66 -19.98 -6.21
C TRP A 39 -11.45 -19.04 -6.02
N GLN A 40 -10.52 -19.06 -6.98
CA GLN A 40 -9.33 -18.22 -6.99
C GLN A 40 -9.69 -16.73 -7.02
N SER A 41 -10.70 -16.32 -7.79
CA SER A 41 -11.15 -14.93 -7.88
C SER A 41 -11.72 -14.45 -6.55
N PHE A 42 -12.51 -15.28 -5.87
CA PHE A 42 -13.00 -14.96 -4.53
C PHE A 42 -11.87 -14.91 -3.50
N ALA A 43 -10.88 -15.79 -3.58
CA ALA A 43 -9.70 -15.76 -2.71
C ALA A 43 -8.88 -14.47 -2.89
N LEU A 44 -8.69 -14.00 -4.13
CA LEU A 44 -8.01 -12.73 -4.42
C LEU A 44 -8.79 -11.52 -3.90
N VAL A 45 -10.11 -11.50 -4.05
CA VAL A 45 -10.97 -10.45 -3.47
C VAL A 45 -10.88 -10.46 -1.94
N ALA A 46 -10.96 -11.63 -1.31
CA ALA A 46 -10.80 -11.77 0.13
C ALA A 46 -9.43 -11.27 0.62
N TRP A 47 -8.37 -11.60 -0.13
CA TRP A 47 -7.02 -11.09 0.13
C TRP A 47 -6.95 -9.56 0.05
N GLY A 48 -7.55 -8.97 -0.98
CA GLY A 48 -7.61 -7.51 -1.13
C GLY A 48 -8.34 -6.82 0.03
N ILE A 49 -9.45 -7.40 0.50
CA ILE A 49 -10.21 -6.86 1.63
C ILE A 49 -9.41 -6.97 2.94
N LEU A 50 -8.89 -8.16 3.26
CA LEU A 50 -8.26 -8.42 4.55
C LEU A 50 -6.84 -7.83 4.64
N VAL A 51 -6.00 -8.08 3.65
CA VAL A 51 -4.58 -7.74 3.69
C VAL A 51 -4.34 -6.33 3.16
N LEU A 52 -4.84 -6.00 1.97
CA LEU A 52 -4.55 -4.69 1.37
C LEU A 52 -5.33 -3.57 2.07
N SER A 53 -6.64 -3.75 2.31
CA SER A 53 -7.45 -2.73 3.00
C SER A 53 -7.29 -2.81 4.51
N GLY A 54 -7.55 -3.97 5.13
CA GLY A 54 -7.47 -4.13 6.58
C GLY A 54 -6.04 -3.94 7.11
N GLY A 55 -5.08 -4.65 6.51
CA GLY A 55 -3.66 -4.54 6.86
C GLY A 55 -3.09 -3.15 6.66
N GLY A 56 -3.46 -2.45 5.58
CA GLY A 56 -3.04 -1.07 5.32
C GLY A 56 -3.49 -0.09 6.41
N VAL A 57 -4.77 -0.16 6.82
CA VAL A 57 -5.31 0.68 7.90
C VAL A 57 -4.67 0.34 9.23
N PHE A 58 -4.54 -0.96 9.53
CA PHE A 58 -3.89 -1.41 10.76
C PHE A 58 -2.44 -0.93 10.83
N LEU A 59 -1.69 -1.03 9.73
CA LEU A 59 -0.32 -0.54 9.63
C LEU A 59 -0.26 0.97 9.84
N MET A 60 -1.12 1.74 9.14
CA MET A 60 -1.18 3.19 9.29
C MET A 60 -1.47 3.59 10.75
N VAL A 61 -2.49 2.98 11.38
CA VAL A 61 -2.85 3.25 12.78
C VAL A 61 -1.73 2.82 13.73
N SER A 62 -1.08 1.68 13.48
CA SER A 62 0.04 1.18 14.28
C SER A 62 1.25 2.12 14.20
N LEU A 63 1.59 2.60 12.99
CA LEU A 63 2.67 3.55 12.76
C LEU A 63 2.38 4.93 13.35
N LEU A 64 1.16 5.43 13.23
CA LEU A 64 0.72 6.68 13.87
C LEU A 64 0.76 6.59 15.40
N ARG A 65 0.40 5.44 15.98
CA ARG A 65 0.46 5.21 17.43
C ARG A 65 1.90 5.09 17.94
N LYS A 66 2.82 4.53 17.14
CA LYS A 66 4.25 4.42 17.49
C LYS A 66 5.06 5.70 17.23
N SER A 67 4.64 6.55 16.30
CA SER A 67 5.45 7.70 15.85
C SER A 67 4.89 9.03 16.39
N ARG A 68 5.69 9.76 17.16
CA ARG A 68 5.32 11.07 17.74
C ARG A 68 5.10 12.20 16.71
N ARG A 69 5.52 12.03 15.46
CA ARG A 69 5.45 13.04 14.38
C ARG A 69 4.98 12.43 13.07
N ALA A 70 3.98 13.05 12.43
CA ALA A 70 3.40 12.59 11.17
C ALA A 70 4.44 12.44 10.02
N SER A 71 5.51 13.23 10.02
CA SER A 71 6.57 13.18 9.01
C SER A 71 7.38 11.88 9.02
N GLN A 72 7.50 11.19 10.15
CA GLN A 72 8.23 9.91 10.22
C GLN A 72 7.41 8.76 9.64
N VAL A 73 6.08 8.82 9.75
CA VAL A 73 5.18 7.81 9.18
C VAL A 73 5.25 7.82 7.65
N SER A 74 5.25 8.99 7.03
CA SER A 74 5.39 9.12 5.56
C SER A 74 6.73 8.58 5.06
N ALA A 75 7.83 8.78 5.81
CA ALA A 75 9.13 8.24 5.45
C ALA A 75 9.18 6.71 5.54
N MET A 76 8.51 6.10 6.52
CA MET A 76 8.41 4.63 6.63
C MET A 76 7.55 4.02 5.51
N LEU A 77 6.49 4.70 5.08
CA LEU A 77 5.68 4.26 3.95
C LEU A 77 6.48 4.24 2.63
N LEU A 78 7.44 5.15 2.47
CA LEU A 78 8.36 5.16 1.32
C LEU A 78 9.33 3.96 1.31
N LEU A 79 9.45 3.23 2.41
CA LEU A 79 10.26 2.01 2.50
C LEU A 79 9.48 0.75 2.09
N ALA A 80 8.16 0.85 1.87
CA ALA A 80 7.34 -0.27 1.42
C ALA A 80 7.74 -0.83 0.03
N PRO A 81 8.05 -0.02 -1.01
CA PRO A 81 8.52 -0.55 -2.29
C PRO A 81 9.85 -1.32 -2.20
N PRO A 82 10.88 -0.84 -1.46
CA PRO A 82 12.07 -1.64 -1.15
C PRO A 82 11.77 -2.97 -0.47
N LEU A 83 10.89 -2.96 0.55
CA LEU A 83 10.50 -4.19 1.26
C LEU A 83 9.78 -5.17 0.31
N ALA A 84 8.86 -4.69 -0.52
CA ALA A 84 8.19 -5.50 -1.53
C ALA A 84 9.17 -6.09 -2.55
N ALA A 85 10.20 -5.33 -2.94
CA ALA A 85 11.26 -5.82 -3.83
C ALA A 85 12.05 -6.97 -3.19
N VAL A 86 12.39 -6.85 -1.90
CA VAL A 86 13.05 -7.92 -1.13
C VAL A 86 12.14 -9.13 -0.98
N GLU A 87 10.87 -8.93 -0.62
CA GLU A 87 9.89 -10.01 -0.53
C GLU A 87 9.76 -10.74 -1.87
N SER A 88 9.72 -10.01 -2.99
CA SER A 88 9.64 -10.62 -4.32
C SER A 88 10.85 -11.48 -4.66
N TYR A 89 12.05 -11.00 -4.35
CA TYR A 89 13.29 -11.76 -4.52
C TYR A 89 13.24 -13.09 -3.75
N PHE A 90 12.75 -13.09 -2.51
CA PHE A 90 12.67 -14.29 -1.69
C PHE A 90 11.51 -15.23 -2.06
N LEU A 91 10.30 -14.70 -2.31
CA LEU A 91 9.11 -15.51 -2.59
C LEU A 91 9.08 -16.06 -4.01
N PHE A 92 9.50 -15.26 -4.98
CA PHE A 92 9.40 -15.61 -6.40
C PHE A 92 10.75 -15.98 -7.02
N SER A 93 11.85 -15.89 -6.26
CA SER A 93 13.22 -16.17 -6.73
C SER A 93 13.56 -15.40 -8.01
N GLU A 94 12.96 -14.22 -8.19
CA GLU A 94 13.13 -13.41 -9.40
C GLU A 94 14.48 -12.69 -9.38
N SER A 95 15.18 -12.66 -10.51
CA SER A 95 16.51 -12.05 -10.60
C SER A 95 16.38 -10.52 -10.52
N MET A 96 16.88 -9.91 -9.44
CA MET A 96 16.89 -8.45 -9.33
C MET A 96 17.85 -7.87 -10.38
N THR A 97 17.35 -6.97 -11.22
CA THR A 97 18.20 -6.28 -12.20
C THR A 97 19.14 -5.32 -11.49
N THR A 98 20.31 -5.05 -12.06
CA THR A 98 21.27 -4.09 -11.49
C THR A 98 20.65 -2.70 -11.24
N ILE A 99 19.72 -2.28 -12.11
CA ILE A 99 18.96 -1.03 -11.97
C ILE A 99 18.04 -1.05 -10.74
N GLN A 100 17.35 -2.16 -10.46
CA GLN A 100 16.53 -2.31 -9.25
C GLN A 100 17.38 -2.23 -7.98
N ILE A 101 18.57 -2.83 -7.98
CA ILE A 101 19.50 -2.76 -6.84
C ILE A 101 19.95 -1.31 -6.60
N VAL A 102 20.30 -0.57 -7.64
CA VAL A 102 20.66 0.85 -7.51
C VAL A 102 19.49 1.68 -6.98
N GLY A 103 18.28 1.47 -7.52
CA GLY A 103 17.06 2.14 -7.03
C GLY A 103 16.74 1.82 -5.56
N PHE A 104 16.98 0.58 -5.14
CA PHE A 104 16.83 0.13 -3.76
C PHE A 104 17.78 0.89 -2.82
N ILE A 105 19.07 0.98 -3.17
CA ILE A 105 20.08 1.72 -2.38
C ILE A 105 19.69 3.20 -2.27
N ILE A 106 19.28 3.83 -3.38
CA ILE A 106 18.87 5.24 -3.40
C ILE A 106 17.65 5.48 -2.49
N THR A 107 16.67 4.58 -2.53
CA THR A 107 15.45 4.70 -1.72
C THR A 107 15.75 4.58 -0.24
N ILE A 108 16.56 3.59 0.17
CA ILE A 108 16.99 3.42 1.57
C ILE A 108 17.76 4.64 2.06
N ALA A 109 18.70 5.15 1.26
CA ALA A 109 19.47 6.33 1.61
C ALA A 109 18.57 7.56 1.78
N GLY A 110 17.61 7.78 0.87
CA GLY A 110 16.66 8.89 0.95
C GLY A 110 15.77 8.82 2.20
N VAL A 111 15.26 7.63 2.54
CA VAL A 111 14.45 7.44 3.75
C VAL A 111 15.30 7.64 5.00
N TYR A 112 16.53 7.12 5.04
CA TYR A 112 17.45 7.30 6.17
C TYR A 112 17.75 8.79 6.42
N LEU A 113 18.02 9.58 5.38
CA LEU A 113 18.23 11.02 5.48
C LEU A 113 16.99 11.76 5.99
N SER A 114 15.80 11.36 5.53
CA SER A 114 14.52 11.94 5.98
C SER A 114 14.26 11.67 7.46
N LEU A 115 14.58 10.46 7.94
CA LEU A 115 14.48 10.10 9.35
C LEU A 115 15.55 10.79 10.20
N ALA A 116 16.79 10.92 9.70
CA ALA A 116 17.90 11.56 10.40
C ALA A 116 17.66 13.07 10.60
N LYS A 117 17.04 13.75 9.63
CA LYS A 117 16.67 15.18 9.73
C LYS A 117 15.49 15.43 10.70
N ALA A 118 14.77 14.38 11.08
CA ALA A 118 13.64 14.47 12.01
C ALA A 118 14.03 14.30 13.49
N ASN A 119 15.32 14.05 13.79
CA ASN A 119 15.92 14.11 15.13
C ASN A 119 16.50 15.50 15.39
#